data_AF-A0A0B0IER9-F1
#
_entry.id   AF-A0A0B0IER9-F1
#
_cell.length_a   1.000
_cell.length_b   1.000
_cell.length_c   1.000
_cell.angle_alpha   90.00
_cell.angle_beta   90.00
_cell.angle_gamma   90.00
#
_symmetry.space_group_name_H-M   'P 1'
#
loop_
_entity.id
_entity.type
_entity.pdbx_description
1 polymer ?
#
loop_
_entity_poly.entity_id
_entity_poly.type
_entity_poly.pdbx_seq_one_letter_code
_entity_poly.pdbx_strand_id
1 'polypeptide(L)'
;MSSFEEFLADVQELFAYHTYEEELYYNEKYHSEDEIQQLLGRFMTEDGMEQLIDDIYVQNKERYVYQEAFQSYLNKEGSTDSSYYEVTRQTVFNPGLRMIMDDDLQIYESEGVIKLKAEQVPVQFYAENSMYGHSQFGELGYPSVDYLSLHVSMVEDEDTYRIQRIEVTS
;
A
#
# COMPACT_ATOMS: atom_id res chain seq x y z
N MET A 1 -15.84 1.62 -11.45
CA MET A 1 -14.67 1.63 -10.55
C MET A 1 -15.20 1.15 -9.21
N SER A 2 -14.64 0.07 -8.66
CA SER A 2 -15.07 -0.43 -7.36
C SER A 2 -14.55 0.48 -6.24
N SER A 3 -15.17 0.46 -5.06
CA SER A 3 -14.69 1.23 -3.90
C SER A 3 -13.26 0.86 -3.51
N PHE A 4 -12.84 -0.39 -3.77
CA PHE A 4 -11.48 -0.85 -3.53
C PHE A 4 -10.47 -0.31 -4.55
N GLU A 5 -10.83 -0.19 -5.84
CA GLU A 5 -9.98 0.45 -6.84
C GLU A 5 -9.76 1.94 -6.52
N GLU A 6 -10.80 2.65 -6.05
CA GLU A 6 -10.67 4.03 -5.57
C GLU A 6 -9.73 4.12 -4.36
N PHE A 7 -9.90 3.22 -3.38
CA PHE A 7 -8.98 3.13 -2.24
C PHE A 7 -7.52 2.92 -2.68
N LEU A 8 -7.26 1.95 -3.58
CA LEU A 8 -5.92 1.70 -4.11
C LEU A 8 -5.37 2.85 -4.98
N ALA A 9 -6.23 3.72 -5.52
CA ALA A 9 -5.78 4.93 -6.20
C ALA A 9 -5.41 6.02 -5.20
N ASP A 10 -6.27 6.26 -4.21
CA ASP A 10 -6.08 7.29 -3.19
C ASP A 10 -4.88 6.96 -2.29
N VAL A 11 -4.68 5.69 -1.92
CA VAL A 11 -3.51 5.25 -1.14
C VAL A 11 -2.21 5.62 -1.84
N GLN A 12 -2.11 5.45 -3.17
CA GLN A 12 -0.86 5.72 -3.91
C GLN A 12 -0.42 7.18 -3.81
N GLU A 13 -1.34 8.11 -3.54
CA GLU A 13 -1.03 9.52 -3.29
C GLU A 13 -0.19 9.73 -2.02
N LEU A 14 -0.27 8.81 -1.05
CA LEU A 14 0.57 8.81 0.16
C LEU A 14 2.04 8.55 -0.17
N PHE A 15 2.39 8.07 -1.36
CA PHE A 15 3.77 7.86 -1.76
C PHE A 15 4.13 8.55 -3.10
N ALA A 16 3.56 9.74 -3.36
CA ALA A 16 3.76 10.46 -4.62
C ALA A 16 4.56 11.78 -4.49
N TYR A 17 4.39 12.53 -3.40
CA TYR A 17 4.90 13.91 -3.27
C TYR A 17 6.11 13.99 -2.33
N HIS A 18 7.20 13.33 -2.68
CA HIS A 18 8.38 13.26 -1.81
C HIS A 18 9.14 14.59 -1.73
N THR A 19 9.30 15.10 -0.52
CA THR A 19 10.12 16.28 -0.21
C THR A 19 11.17 15.92 0.83
N TYR A 20 12.40 16.43 0.65
CA TYR A 20 13.52 16.19 1.55
C TYR A 20 13.84 17.45 2.34
N GLU A 21 13.76 17.36 3.67
CA GLU A 21 14.04 18.46 4.58
C GLU A 21 14.51 17.92 5.94
N GLU A 22 15.41 18.63 6.62
CA GLU A 22 15.93 18.21 7.93
C GLU A 22 16.45 16.74 7.95
N GLU A 23 17.09 16.32 6.87
CA GLU A 23 17.66 14.96 6.68
C GLU A 23 16.64 13.82 6.53
N LEU A 24 15.35 14.12 6.33
CA LEU A 24 14.29 13.12 6.19
C LEU A 24 13.40 13.43 4.98
N TYR A 25 12.93 12.38 4.32
CA TYR A 25 11.87 12.46 3.33
C TYR A 25 10.49 12.43 3.98
N TYR A 26 9.57 13.22 3.46
CA TYR A 26 8.16 13.21 3.83
C TYR A 26 7.28 13.44 2.61
N ASN A 27 5.96 13.29 2.78
CA ASN A 27 4.99 13.63 1.74
C ASN A 27 4.53 15.09 1.92
N GLU A 28 4.88 15.98 1.00
CA GLU A 28 4.55 17.41 1.13
C GLU A 28 3.04 17.68 1.26
N LYS A 29 2.21 16.83 0.65
CA LYS A 29 0.76 16.99 0.62
C LYS A 29 0.04 16.29 1.79
N TYR A 30 0.60 15.21 2.31
CA TYR A 30 -0.02 14.38 3.36
C TYR A 30 1.00 14.08 4.46
N HIS A 31 1.24 15.06 5.32
CA HIS A 31 2.22 14.98 6.41
C HIS A 31 1.59 15.19 7.79
N SER A 32 0.26 15.20 7.87
CA SER A 32 -0.50 15.25 9.12
C SER A 32 -1.65 14.25 9.10
N GLU A 33 -2.14 13.87 10.28
CA GLU A 33 -3.21 12.88 10.44
C GLU A 33 -4.50 13.38 9.78
N ASP A 34 -4.83 14.66 9.96
CA ASP A 34 -6.00 15.30 9.36
C ASP A 34 -6.00 15.22 7.83
N GLU A 35 -4.84 15.43 7.18
CA GLU A 35 -4.72 15.35 5.72
C GLU A 35 -4.89 13.92 5.22
N ILE A 36 -4.33 12.94 5.92
CA ILE A 36 -4.46 11.52 5.58
C ILE A 36 -5.91 11.07 5.81
N GLN A 37 -6.54 11.51 6.90
CA GLN A 37 -7.95 11.25 7.20
C GLN A 37 -8.89 11.86 6.15
N GLN A 38 -8.59 13.05 5.64
CA GLN A 38 -9.37 13.65 4.55
C GLN A 38 -9.28 12.83 3.25
N LEU A 39 -8.14 12.21 2.99
CA LEU A 39 -7.93 11.36 1.81
C LEU A 39 -8.61 10.00 1.95
N LEU A 40 -8.41 9.31 3.08
CA LEU A 40 -8.72 7.90 3.23
C LEU A 40 -9.83 7.57 4.24
N GLY A 41 -10.26 8.55 5.05
CA GLY A 41 -11.23 8.34 6.13
C GLY A 41 -12.60 7.83 5.68
N ARG A 42 -12.96 8.01 4.39
CA ARG A 42 -14.18 7.41 3.83
C ARG A 42 -14.08 5.88 3.64
N PHE A 43 -12.87 5.32 3.61
CA PHE A 43 -12.64 3.90 3.36
C PHE A 43 -12.28 3.12 4.61
N MET A 44 -11.71 3.76 5.63
CA MET A 44 -11.09 3.10 6.77
C MET A 44 -11.70 3.57 8.09
N THR A 45 -11.71 2.69 9.09
CA THR A 45 -11.98 3.09 10.47
C THR A 45 -10.77 3.81 11.06
N GLU A 46 -10.90 4.39 12.25
CA GLU A 46 -9.77 4.96 13.00
C GLU A 46 -8.65 3.91 13.20
N ASP A 47 -8.98 2.70 13.66
CA ASP A 47 -8.02 1.60 13.81
C ASP A 47 -7.29 1.25 12.50
N GLY A 48 -8.02 1.23 11.38
CA GLY A 48 -7.44 0.92 10.07
C GLY A 48 -6.55 2.05 9.56
N MET A 49 -6.90 3.30 9.87
CA MET A 49 -6.10 4.47 9.57
C MET A 49 -4.79 4.47 10.36
N GLU A 50 -4.86 4.21 11.67
CA GLU A 50 -3.69 4.11 12.54
C GLU A 50 -2.74 3.03 12.01
N GLN A 51 -3.25 1.83 11.69
CA GLN A 51 -2.44 0.76 11.09
C GLN A 51 -1.75 1.22 9.80
N LEU A 52 -2.49 1.86 8.90
CA LEU A 52 -1.95 2.30 7.62
C LEU A 52 -0.86 3.37 7.80
N ILE A 53 -1.10 4.34 8.68
CA ILE A 53 -0.12 5.40 9.00
C ILE A 53 1.13 4.76 9.59
N ASP A 54 0.95 3.85 10.54
CA ASP A 54 2.05 3.13 11.21
C ASP A 54 2.81 2.20 10.28
N ASP A 55 2.27 1.84 9.10
CA ASP A 55 2.97 1.04 8.07
C ASP A 55 3.79 1.91 7.11
N ILE A 56 3.51 3.22 7.03
CA ILE A 56 4.10 4.12 6.01
C ILE A 56 4.98 5.20 6.66
N TYR A 57 4.56 5.71 7.81
CA TYR A 57 5.08 6.91 8.43
C TYR A 57 5.54 6.69 9.87
N VAL A 58 6.29 7.65 10.38
CA VAL A 58 6.59 7.83 11.79
C VAL A 58 6.43 9.31 12.13
N GLN A 59 5.86 9.61 13.29
CA GLN A 59 5.71 11.00 13.74
C GLN A 59 7.09 11.60 14.07
N ASN A 60 7.44 12.72 13.44
CA ASN A 60 8.63 13.51 13.74
C ASN A 60 8.27 14.97 13.98
N LYS A 61 8.36 15.41 15.24
CA LYS A 61 7.93 16.75 15.68
C LYS A 61 6.45 16.97 15.30
N GLU A 62 6.17 17.90 14.39
CA GLU A 62 4.83 18.33 13.97
C GLU A 62 4.36 17.66 12.66
N ARG A 63 5.13 16.72 12.09
CA ARG A 63 4.81 16.09 10.81
C ARG A 63 5.12 14.59 10.77
N TYR A 64 4.40 13.87 9.92
CA TYR A 64 4.73 12.52 9.51
C TYR A 64 5.87 12.53 8.49
N VAL A 65 6.86 11.69 8.73
CA VAL A 65 7.96 11.39 7.81
C VAL A 65 7.90 9.92 7.43
N TYR A 66 8.41 9.54 6.27
CA TYR A 66 8.36 8.11 5.88
C TYR A 66 9.16 7.23 6.84
N GLN A 67 8.75 5.98 6.99
CA GLN A 67 9.52 4.97 7.72
C GLN A 67 10.87 4.65 7.09
N GLU A 68 11.77 4.04 7.87
CA GLU A 68 13.18 3.77 7.50
C GLU A 68 13.35 3.05 6.15
N ALA A 69 12.49 2.07 5.86
CA ALA A 69 12.55 1.35 4.58
C ALA A 69 12.32 2.29 3.38
N PHE A 70 11.33 3.18 3.48
CA PHE A 70 11.05 4.19 2.48
C PHE A 70 12.10 5.30 2.44
N GLN A 71 12.62 5.74 3.60
CA GLN A 71 13.74 6.69 3.68
C GLN A 71 14.96 6.15 2.91
N SER A 72 15.31 4.88 3.18
CA SER A 72 16.44 4.20 2.54
C SER A 72 16.25 4.11 1.03
N TYR A 73 15.04 3.77 0.57
CA TYR A 73 14.71 3.73 -0.85
C TYR A 73 14.78 5.11 -1.52
N LEU A 74 14.39 6.18 -0.84
CA LEU A 74 14.41 7.54 -1.41
C LEU A 74 15.82 8.15 -1.40
N ASN A 75 16.65 7.82 -0.41
CA ASN A 75 17.99 8.39 -0.21
C ASN A 75 19.10 7.74 -1.07
N LYS A 76 18.83 7.43 -2.36
CA LYS A 76 19.69 6.63 -3.27
C LYS A 76 21.11 7.18 -3.57
N GLU A 77 21.70 8.02 -2.74
CA GLU A 77 23.11 8.44 -2.83
C GLU A 77 24.11 7.46 -2.18
N GLY A 78 23.69 6.32 -1.61
CA GLY A 78 24.64 5.49 -0.85
C GLY A 78 24.44 3.97 -0.73
N SER A 79 23.29 3.38 -1.12
CA SER A 79 23.10 1.93 -1.00
C SER A 79 22.29 1.33 -2.15
N THR A 80 22.72 0.16 -2.60
CA THR A 80 22.08 -0.69 -3.61
C THR A 80 21.01 -1.62 -3.03
N ASP A 81 20.70 -1.51 -1.74
CA ASP A 81 20.19 -2.67 -0.99
C ASP A 81 18.66 -2.74 -0.88
N SER A 82 17.91 -1.73 -1.31
CA SER A 82 16.44 -1.81 -1.36
C SER A 82 15.88 -1.25 -2.68
N SER A 83 15.23 -2.13 -3.45
CA SER A 83 14.46 -1.74 -4.63
C SER A 83 13.09 -1.21 -4.22
N TYR A 84 12.37 -0.57 -5.13
CA TYR A 84 10.99 -0.13 -4.85
C TYR A 84 10.10 -1.32 -4.50
N TYR A 85 10.29 -2.44 -5.21
CA TYR A 85 9.59 -3.69 -4.94
C TYR A 85 9.82 -4.19 -3.51
N GLU A 86 11.08 -4.24 -3.03
CA GLU A 86 11.37 -4.75 -1.68
C GLU A 86 10.66 -3.96 -0.57
N VAL A 87 10.50 -2.64 -0.75
CA VAL A 87 9.84 -1.78 0.23
C VAL A 87 8.32 -1.83 0.13
N THR A 88 7.76 -2.11 -1.05
CA THR A 88 6.30 -2.04 -1.29
C THR A 88 5.61 -3.39 -1.38
N ARG A 89 6.33 -4.49 -1.56
CA ARG A 89 5.74 -5.81 -1.85
C ARG A 89 4.74 -6.32 -0.80
N GLN A 90 4.92 -5.94 0.46
CA GLN A 90 4.08 -6.36 1.58
C GLN A 90 3.23 -5.19 2.12
N THR A 91 3.02 -4.15 1.32
CA THR A 91 2.21 -3.00 1.70
C THR A 91 1.07 -2.79 0.70
N VAL A 92 0.14 -1.92 1.07
CA VAL A 92 -0.96 -1.47 0.19
C VAL A 92 -0.47 -0.74 -1.07
N PHE A 93 0.82 -0.41 -1.16
CA PHE A 93 1.42 0.15 -2.35
C PHE A 93 1.73 -0.89 -3.43
N ASN A 94 1.68 -2.19 -3.12
CA ASN A 94 1.99 -3.22 -4.11
C ASN A 94 1.03 -3.12 -5.32
N PRO A 95 1.53 -2.79 -6.52
CA PRO A 95 0.67 -2.62 -7.70
C PRO A 95 -0.01 -3.93 -8.12
N GLY A 96 0.49 -5.08 -7.67
CA GLY A 96 -0.11 -6.38 -7.90
C GLY A 96 -1.48 -6.56 -7.25
N LEU A 97 -1.84 -5.75 -6.25
CA LEU A 97 -3.17 -5.77 -5.63
C LEU A 97 -4.29 -5.48 -6.64
N ARG A 98 -4.01 -4.72 -7.70
CA ARG A 98 -4.97 -4.46 -8.79
C ARG A 98 -5.19 -5.66 -9.70
N MET A 99 -4.40 -6.72 -9.57
CA MET A 99 -4.49 -7.94 -10.36
C MET A 99 -5.27 -9.05 -9.65
N ILE A 100 -5.59 -8.88 -8.36
CA ILE A 100 -6.46 -9.78 -7.61
C ILE A 100 -7.90 -9.55 -8.09
N MET A 101 -8.51 -10.58 -8.67
CA MET A 101 -9.86 -10.50 -9.24
C MET A 101 -10.91 -10.91 -8.20
N ASP A 102 -12.16 -10.54 -8.44
CA ASP A 102 -13.29 -10.94 -7.56
C ASP A 102 -13.39 -12.46 -7.39
N ASP A 103 -13.06 -13.23 -8.43
CA ASP A 103 -13.06 -14.71 -8.40
C ASP A 103 -11.95 -15.30 -7.50
N ASP A 104 -10.90 -14.52 -7.18
CA ASP A 104 -9.83 -14.92 -6.26
C ASP A 104 -10.21 -14.66 -4.79
N LEU A 105 -11.25 -13.86 -4.55
CA LEU A 105 -11.65 -13.40 -3.21
C LEU A 105 -12.65 -14.35 -2.55
N GLN A 106 -12.25 -14.86 -1.39
CA GLN A 106 -13.14 -15.53 -0.45
C GLN A 106 -13.74 -14.48 0.49
N ILE A 107 -15.06 -14.34 0.43
CA ILE A 107 -15.82 -13.41 1.28
C ILE A 107 -16.56 -14.21 2.34
N TYR A 108 -16.38 -13.87 3.60
CA TYR A 108 -17.13 -14.47 4.70
C TYR A 108 -17.37 -13.47 5.83
N GLU A 109 -18.49 -13.63 6.50
CA GLU A 109 -18.90 -12.79 7.63
C GLU A 109 -18.78 -13.60 8.92
N SER A 110 -18.20 -12.98 9.95
CA SER A 110 -18.10 -13.59 11.29
C SER A 110 -18.15 -12.49 12.34
N GLU A 111 -19.08 -12.61 13.29
CA GLU A 111 -19.21 -11.69 14.44
C GLU A 111 -19.35 -10.21 14.03
N GLY A 112 -20.07 -9.93 12.93
CA GLY A 112 -20.27 -8.56 12.42
C GLY A 112 -19.07 -7.98 11.66
N VAL A 113 -18.04 -8.80 11.40
CA VAL A 113 -16.88 -8.43 10.58
C VAL A 113 -16.95 -9.15 9.24
N ILE A 114 -16.89 -8.40 8.15
CA ILE A 114 -16.72 -8.95 6.80
C ILE A 114 -15.22 -9.16 6.57
N LYS A 115 -14.84 -10.36 6.13
CA LYS A 115 -13.45 -10.70 5.81
C LYS A 115 -13.36 -11.05 4.33
N LEU A 116 -12.46 -10.36 3.65
CA LEU A 116 -12.06 -10.62 2.26
C LEU A 116 -10.69 -11.28 2.30
N LYS A 117 -10.54 -12.43 1.64
CA LYS A 117 -9.28 -13.17 1.58
C LYS A 117 -8.95 -13.64 0.17
N ALA A 118 -7.81 -13.24 -0.34
CA ALA A 118 -7.13 -13.85 -1.46
C ALA A 118 -5.85 -14.52 -0.93
N GLU A 119 -5.56 -15.73 -1.39
CA GLU A 119 -4.41 -16.52 -0.93
C GLU A 119 -3.55 -16.96 -2.10
N GLN A 120 -2.27 -16.58 -2.09
CA GLN A 120 -1.26 -17.02 -3.05
C GLN A 120 -1.73 -16.82 -4.51
N VAL A 121 -2.33 -15.66 -4.79
CA VAL A 121 -2.82 -15.29 -6.13
C VAL A 121 -1.61 -14.98 -7.02
N PRO A 122 -1.44 -15.66 -8.16
CA PRO A 122 -0.34 -15.40 -9.06
C PRO A 122 -0.54 -14.05 -9.76
N VAL A 123 0.43 -13.15 -9.61
CA VAL A 123 0.44 -11.82 -10.20
C VAL A 123 1.55 -11.75 -11.24
N GLN A 124 1.21 -11.39 -12.48
CA GLN A 124 2.17 -11.27 -13.57
C GLN A 124 2.42 -9.80 -13.90
N PHE A 125 3.58 -9.27 -13.52
CA PHE A 125 3.97 -7.88 -13.81
C PHE A 125 4.41 -7.70 -15.26
N TYR A 126 5.14 -8.67 -15.81
CA TYR A 126 5.60 -8.65 -17.19
C TYR A 126 5.93 -10.06 -17.72
N ALA A 127 5.98 -10.21 -19.05
CA ALA A 127 6.47 -11.42 -19.67
C ALA A 127 8.00 -11.49 -19.61
N GLU A 128 8.59 -12.61 -19.19
CA GLU A 128 10.05 -12.77 -19.01
C GLU A 128 10.87 -12.49 -20.27
N ASN A 129 10.31 -12.77 -21.44
CA ASN A 129 10.95 -12.54 -22.73
C ASN A 129 10.76 -11.10 -23.25
N SER A 130 10.05 -10.24 -22.52
CA SER A 130 9.81 -8.85 -22.89
C SER A 130 10.93 -7.95 -22.37
N MET A 131 11.83 -7.53 -23.25
CA MET A 131 12.85 -6.52 -22.90
C MET A 131 12.22 -5.20 -22.43
N TYR A 132 11.05 -4.83 -22.98
CA TYR A 132 10.32 -3.65 -22.55
C TYR A 132 9.80 -3.79 -21.11
N GLY A 133 9.20 -4.94 -20.78
CA GLY A 133 8.73 -5.21 -19.41
C GLY A 133 9.86 -5.17 -18.38
N HIS A 134 11.02 -5.73 -18.73
CA HIS A 134 12.20 -5.71 -17.88
C HIS A 134 12.71 -4.28 -17.63
N SER A 135 12.69 -3.40 -18.64
CA SER A 135 13.12 -2.01 -18.46
C SER A 135 12.21 -1.17 -17.55
N GLN A 136 10.90 -1.46 -17.47
CA GLN A 136 9.96 -0.68 -16.66
C GLN A 136 9.86 -1.21 -15.23
N PHE A 137 9.70 -2.52 -15.08
CA PHE A 137 9.47 -3.16 -13.79
C PHE A 137 10.75 -3.72 -13.18
N GLY A 138 11.69 -4.18 -14.00
CA GLY A 138 12.96 -4.72 -13.54
C GLY A 138 13.85 -3.65 -12.89
N GLU A 139 13.85 -2.41 -13.39
CA GLU A 139 14.57 -1.28 -12.76
C GLU A 139 14.01 -0.94 -11.35
N LEU A 140 12.73 -1.22 -11.12
CA LEU A 140 12.06 -1.08 -9.83
C LEU A 140 12.20 -2.33 -8.94
N GLY A 141 12.84 -3.39 -9.45
CA GLY A 141 13.12 -4.64 -8.72
C GLY A 141 12.01 -5.69 -8.76
N TYR A 142 10.97 -5.52 -9.57
CA TYR A 142 9.86 -6.48 -9.63
C TYR A 142 10.28 -7.78 -10.35
N PRO A 143 9.87 -8.95 -9.82
CA PRO A 143 9.95 -10.20 -10.56
C PRO A 143 8.96 -10.21 -11.73
N SER A 144 9.12 -11.14 -12.66
CA SER A 144 8.15 -11.37 -13.75
C SER A 144 6.79 -11.82 -13.21
N VAL A 145 6.83 -12.69 -12.20
CA VAL A 145 5.68 -13.27 -11.51
C VAL A 145 5.94 -13.24 -10.00
N ASP A 146 4.89 -12.96 -9.23
CA ASP A 146 4.86 -13.04 -7.78
C ASP A 146 3.57 -13.71 -7.28
N TYR A 147 3.49 -14.04 -5.99
CA TYR A 147 2.30 -14.63 -5.36
C TYR A 147 1.82 -13.78 -4.21
N LEU A 148 0.66 -13.14 -4.36
CA LEU A 148 0.11 -12.25 -3.34
C LEU A 148 -0.99 -12.90 -2.52
N SER A 149 -0.93 -12.72 -1.21
CA SER A 149 -2.07 -12.90 -0.31
C SER A 149 -2.56 -11.51 0.15
N LEU A 150 -3.88 -11.31 0.15
CA LEU A 150 -4.54 -10.08 0.60
C LEU A 150 -5.63 -10.44 1.59
N HIS A 151 -5.53 -9.93 2.82
CA HIS A 151 -6.54 -10.09 3.85
C HIS A 151 -7.07 -8.73 4.25
N VAL A 152 -8.37 -8.50 4.06
CA VAL A 152 -9.05 -7.27 4.47
C VAL A 152 -10.14 -7.61 5.47
N SER A 153 -10.16 -6.93 6.62
CA SER A 153 -11.26 -6.98 7.58
C SER A 153 -12.02 -5.67 7.53
N MET A 154 -13.35 -5.75 7.42
CA MET A 154 -14.23 -4.60 7.34
C MET A 154 -15.32 -4.70 8.41
N VAL A 155 -15.69 -3.57 8.97
CA VAL A 155 -16.78 -3.44 9.94
C VAL A 155 -17.80 -2.42 9.44
N GLU A 156 -19.05 -2.60 9.84
CA GLU A 156 -20.10 -1.61 9.56
C GLU A 156 -19.90 -0.39 10.48
N ASP A 157 -19.80 0.79 9.87
CA ASP A 157 -19.63 2.08 10.51
C ASP A 157 -20.51 3.11 9.78
N GLU A 158 -21.47 3.70 10.51
CA GLU A 158 -22.44 4.68 10.00
C GLU A 158 -23.12 4.27 8.67
N ASP A 159 -23.68 3.05 8.62
CA ASP A 159 -24.35 2.46 7.44
C ASP A 159 -23.41 2.16 6.24
N THR A 160 -22.09 2.16 6.45
CA THR A 160 -21.09 1.83 5.42
C THR A 160 -20.07 0.82 5.94
N TYR A 161 -19.56 -0.06 5.07
CA TYR A 161 -18.45 -0.94 5.48
C TYR A 161 -17.12 -0.22 5.29
N ARG A 162 -16.36 -0.11 6.38
CA ARG A 162 -15.01 0.50 6.38
C ARG A 162 -13.96 -0.53 6.74
N ILE A 163 -12.77 -0.38 6.15
CA ILE A 163 -11.61 -1.22 6.38
C ILE A 163 -11.11 -0.97 7.81
N GLN A 164 -11.15 -2.00 8.63
CA GLN A 164 -10.54 -2.01 9.96
C GLN A 164 -9.09 -2.48 9.91
N ARG A 165 -8.76 -3.38 8.97
CA ARG A 165 -7.41 -3.93 8.83
C ARG A 165 -7.17 -4.38 7.40
N ILE A 166 -5.95 -4.16 6.92
CA ILE A 166 -5.47 -4.67 5.63
C ILE A 166 -4.08 -5.28 5.80
N GLU A 167 -3.90 -6.49 5.29
CA GLU A 167 -2.63 -7.20 5.35
C GLU A 167 -2.30 -7.75 3.96
N VAL A 168 -1.07 -7.49 3.53
CA VAL A 168 -0.54 -7.89 2.22
C VAL A 168 0.68 -8.75 2.46
N THR A 169 0.74 -9.91 1.81
CA THR A 169 1.91 -10.79 1.84
C THR A 169 2.32 -11.15 0.42
N SER A 170 3.64 -11.19 0.21
CA SER A 170 4.36 -11.51 -1.02
C SER A 170 5.56 -12.36 -0.60
#